data_AF-A0A7D5T511-F1
#
_entry.id   AF-A0A7D5T511-F1
#
_cell.length_a   1.000
_cell.length_b   1.000
_cell.length_c   1.000
_cell.angle_alpha   90.00
_cell.angle_beta   90.00
_cell.angle_gamma   90.00
#
_symmetry.space_group_name_H-M   'P 1'
#
loop_
_entity.id
_entity.type
_entity.pdbx_description
1 polymer ?
#
loop_
_entity_poly.entity_id
_entity_poly.type
_entity_poly.pdbx_seq_one_letter_code
_entity_poly.pdbx_strand_id
1 'polypeptide(L)'
;MDHANGEDITDNNHLAEAINVTREGSAPPGSAGYDEPDSAGAGMTLRDSCFHVAINELQKIHSAPQESQEEINRVLQMLQEAQNADNERRARVMAKAHELLQDVWVPPEQ
;
A
#
# COMPACT_ATOMS: atom_id res chain seq x y z
N MET A 1 -3.23 12.51 -32.80
CA MET A 1 -2.61 11.24 -32.39
C MET A 1 -1.78 11.63 -31.19
N ASP A 2 -2.33 11.49 -29.98
CA ASP A 2 -1.74 12.08 -28.79
C ASP A 2 -1.65 11.01 -27.71
N HIS A 3 -0.43 10.49 -27.59
CA HIS A 3 0.20 9.84 -26.45
C HIS A 3 -0.70 9.14 -25.42
N ALA A 4 -0.99 7.87 -25.70
CA ALA A 4 -1.24 6.89 -24.65
C ALA A 4 0.07 6.66 -23.86
N ASN A 5 0.36 7.53 -22.89
CA ASN A 5 1.25 7.18 -21.78
C ASN A 5 0.47 6.27 -20.80
N GLY A 6 -0.04 5.14 -21.31
CA GLY A 6 -0.46 4.05 -20.45
C GLY A 6 0.81 3.31 -20.10
N GLU A 7 1.40 3.62 -18.95
CA GLU A 7 2.33 2.67 -18.34
C GLU A 7 1.60 1.33 -18.28
N ASP A 8 2.21 0.32 -18.88
CA ASP A 8 1.76 -1.06 -18.80
C ASP A 8 2.11 -1.56 -17.39
N ILE A 9 1.31 -1.13 -16.41
CA ILE A 9 1.53 -1.51 -15.01
C ILE A 9 0.85 -2.84 -14.77
N THR A 10 1.67 -3.87 -14.60
CA THR A 10 1.20 -5.22 -14.29
C THR A 10 0.84 -5.38 -12.82
N ASP A 11 0.01 -6.37 -12.50
CA ASP A 11 -0.31 -6.75 -11.12
C ASP A 11 0.92 -6.99 -10.23
N ASN A 12 2.03 -7.49 -10.80
CA ASN A 12 3.28 -7.68 -10.05
C ASN A 12 3.94 -6.35 -9.67
N ASN A 13 3.86 -5.34 -10.54
CA ASN A 13 4.36 -4.01 -10.22
C ASN A 13 3.51 -3.37 -9.13
N HIS A 14 2.18 -3.52 -9.20
CA HIS A 14 1.26 -3.08 -8.16
C HIS A 14 1.55 -3.75 -6.81
N LEU A 15 1.76 -5.07 -6.79
CA LEU A 15 2.12 -5.80 -5.57
C LEU A 15 3.47 -5.32 -5.00
N ALA A 16 4.49 -5.19 -5.85
CA ALA A 16 5.81 -4.73 -5.44
C ALA A 16 5.77 -3.32 -4.84
N GLU A 17 5.00 -2.41 -5.45
CA GLU A 17 4.83 -1.05 -4.93
C GLU A 17 4.09 -1.06 -3.59
N ALA A 18 3.00 -1.84 -3.46
CA ALA A 18 2.29 -2.01 -2.20
C ALA A 18 3.20 -2.54 -1.07
N ILE A 19 4.06 -3.52 -1.36
CA ILE A 19 5.06 -4.03 -0.40
C ILE A 19 6.05 -2.93 0.00
N ASN A 20 6.51 -2.12 -0.95
CA ASN A 20 7.45 -1.04 -0.67
C ASN A 20 6.85 0.05 0.21
N VAL A 21 5.65 0.54 -0.13
CA VAL A 21 5.02 1.63 0.63
C VAL A 21 4.47 1.18 1.98
N THR A 22 4.10 -0.09 2.14
CA THR A 22 3.74 -0.64 3.46
C THR A 22 4.95 -0.75 4.38
N ARG A 23 6.14 -1.10 3.83
CA ARG A 23 7.41 -1.03 4.57
C ARG A 23 7.72 0.40 5.00
N GLU A 24 7.62 1.35 4.08
CA GLU A 24 7.89 2.76 4.35
C GLU A 24 6.91 3.32 5.41
N GLY A 25 5.61 3.11 5.21
CA GLY A 25 4.55 3.54 6.13
C GLY A 25 4.57 2.85 7.50
N SER A 26 5.41 1.81 7.68
CA SER A 26 5.62 1.14 8.96
C SER A 26 6.65 1.82 9.86
N ALA A 27 7.29 2.90 9.40
CA ALA A 27 8.26 3.66 10.17
C ALA A 27 7.75 3.99 11.59
N PRO A 28 8.60 3.90 12.64
CA PRO A 28 8.19 4.09 14.02
C PRO A 28 7.37 5.38 14.22
N PRO A 29 6.32 5.38 15.04
CA PRO A 29 5.56 6.59 15.34
C PRO A 29 6.46 7.69 15.90
N GLY A 30 6.29 8.92 15.43
CA GLY A 30 7.15 10.06 15.76
C GLY A 30 8.44 10.12 14.96
N SER A 31 8.65 9.24 13.97
CA SER A 31 9.75 9.37 13.01
C SER A 31 9.59 10.68 12.22
N ALA A 32 10.68 11.44 12.10
CA ALA A 32 10.68 12.72 11.40
C ALA A 32 10.16 12.56 9.96
N GLY A 33 9.30 13.49 9.53
CA GLY A 33 8.65 13.47 8.22
C GLY A 33 7.44 12.54 8.11
N TYR A 34 7.35 11.44 8.86
CA TYR A 34 6.25 10.46 8.66
C TYR A 34 4.91 10.90 9.22
N ASP A 35 4.96 11.53 10.40
CA ASP A 35 3.79 12.02 11.11
C ASP A 35 3.71 13.56 11.09
N GLU A 36 4.61 14.19 10.34
CA GLU A 36 4.68 15.64 10.21
C GLU A 36 3.59 16.14 9.25
N PRO A 37 2.74 17.09 9.66
CA PRO A 37 1.75 17.70 8.78
C PRO A 37 2.41 18.26 7.51
N ASP A 38 1.71 18.15 6.39
CA ASP A 38 2.12 18.68 5.08
C ASP A 38 3.36 18.04 4.44
N SER A 39 3.93 16.99 5.05
CA SER A 39 5.14 16.31 4.55
C SER A 39 4.94 15.57 3.21
N ALA A 40 3.68 15.29 2.84
CA ALA A 40 3.30 14.73 1.55
C ALA A 40 2.37 15.65 0.73
N GLY A 41 2.34 16.94 1.06
CA GLY A 41 1.42 17.92 0.49
C GLY A 41 0.36 18.38 1.49
N ALA A 42 -0.36 19.45 1.13
CA ALA A 42 -1.26 20.15 2.05
C ALA A 42 -2.30 19.22 2.71
N GLY A 43 -2.28 19.17 4.05
CA GLY A 43 -3.15 18.35 4.88
C GLY A 43 -2.80 16.86 4.93
N MET A 44 -1.66 16.44 4.38
CA MET A 44 -1.27 15.04 4.27
C MET A 44 0.13 14.78 4.83
N THR A 45 0.25 13.78 5.70
CA THR A 45 1.52 13.25 6.16
C THR A 45 2.08 12.21 5.18
N LEU A 46 3.39 11.92 5.21
CA LEU A 46 3.95 10.80 4.44
C LEU A 46 3.27 9.48 4.80
N ARG A 47 2.92 9.25 6.07
CA ARG A 47 2.16 8.06 6.45
C ARG A 47 0.79 8.00 5.79
N ASP A 48 0.07 9.13 5.67
CA ASP A 48 -1.19 9.20 4.92
C ASP A 48 -0.99 8.84 3.45
N SER A 49 0.08 9.35 2.85
CA SER A 49 0.43 9.02 1.47
C SER A 49 0.69 7.52 1.30
N CYS A 50 1.50 6.90 2.16
CA CYS A 50 1.75 5.46 2.13
C CYS A 50 0.45 4.64 2.25
N PHE A 51 -0.48 5.03 3.12
CA PHE A 51 -1.80 4.38 3.24
C PHE A 51 -2.60 4.47 1.94
N HIS A 52 -2.66 5.66 1.34
CA HIS A 52 -3.39 5.85 0.08
C HIS A 52 -2.78 5.05 -1.06
N VAL A 53 -1.45 5.09 -1.22
CA VAL A 53 -0.76 4.36 -2.27
C VAL A 53 -0.94 2.85 -2.07
N ALA A 54 -0.71 2.33 -0.87
CA ALA A 54 -0.86 0.90 -0.60
C ALA A 54 -2.26 0.38 -0.97
N ILE A 55 -3.32 1.09 -0.55
CA ILE A 55 -4.70 0.70 -0.85
C ILE A 55 -4.96 0.77 -2.37
N ASN A 56 -4.52 1.84 -3.03
CA ASN A 56 -4.73 2.03 -4.46
C ASN A 56 -4.03 0.94 -5.30
N GLU A 57 -2.77 0.63 -4.98
CA GLU A 57 -2.02 -0.40 -5.71
C GLU A 57 -2.64 -1.79 -5.52
N LEU A 58 -3.01 -2.16 -4.28
CA LEU A 58 -3.68 -3.43 -4.03
C LEU A 58 -5.05 -3.55 -4.70
N GLN A 59 -5.78 -2.43 -4.88
CA GLN A 59 -7.07 -2.42 -5.59
C GLN A 59 -6.94 -2.63 -7.11
N LYS A 60 -5.77 -2.35 -7.69
CA LYS A 60 -5.50 -2.54 -9.12
C LYS A 60 -5.13 -3.99 -9.46
N ILE A 61 -4.84 -4.82 -8.46
CA ILE A 61 -4.51 -6.23 -8.67
C ILE A 61 -5.78 -7.01 -9.02
N HIS A 62 -5.84 -7.58 -10.22
CA HIS A 62 -7.05 -8.26 -10.73
C HIS A 62 -6.83 -9.71 -11.20
N SER A 63 -5.59 -10.14 -11.40
CA SER A 63 -5.21 -11.46 -11.95
C SER A 63 -4.49 -12.35 -10.93
N ALA A 64 -4.67 -12.11 -9.63
CA ALA A 64 -4.09 -12.95 -8.58
C ALA A 64 -4.84 -14.30 -8.46
N PRO A 65 -4.14 -15.40 -8.10
CA PRO A 65 -4.77 -16.65 -7.70
C PRO A 65 -5.68 -16.44 -6.49
N GLN A 66 -6.70 -17.29 -6.32
CA GLN A 66 -7.71 -17.11 -5.27
C GLN A 66 -7.10 -16.91 -3.87
N GLU A 67 -6.13 -17.74 -3.48
CA GLU A 67 -5.46 -17.65 -2.18
C GLU A 67 -4.77 -16.29 -1.99
N SER A 68 -3.97 -15.87 -2.97
CA SER A 68 -3.34 -14.55 -3.00
C SER A 68 -4.37 -13.41 -2.97
N GLN A 69 -5.49 -13.55 -3.68
CA GLN A 69 -6.55 -12.54 -3.70
C GLN A 69 -7.25 -12.43 -2.34
N GLU A 70 -7.45 -13.54 -1.62
CA GLU A 70 -7.99 -13.54 -0.26
C GLU A 70 -7.07 -12.80 0.71
N GLU A 71 -5.75 -13.01 0.61
CA GLU A 71 -4.76 -12.28 1.39
C GLU A 71 -4.71 -10.79 1.06
N ILE A 72 -4.71 -10.44 -0.23
CA ILE A 72 -4.78 -9.05 -0.69
C ILE A 72 -6.03 -8.36 -0.13
N ASN A 73 -7.20 -9.00 -0.21
CA ASN A 73 -8.46 -8.47 0.31
C ASN A 73 -8.41 -8.28 1.83
N ARG A 74 -7.78 -9.21 2.55
CA ARG A 74 -7.58 -9.11 4.00
C ARG A 74 -6.69 -7.91 4.36
N VAL A 75 -5.60 -7.70 3.61
CA VAL A 75 -4.70 -6.56 3.82
C VAL A 75 -5.42 -5.25 3.49
N LEU A 76 -6.16 -5.18 2.38
CA LEU A 76 -6.99 -4.03 2.01
C LEU A 76 -7.95 -3.63 3.12
N GLN A 77 -8.70 -4.58 3.67
CA GLN A 77 -9.63 -4.31 4.77
C GLN A 77 -8.89 -3.76 6.00
N MET A 78 -7.77 -4.37 6.39
CA MET A 78 -6.98 -3.91 7.53
C MET A 78 -6.48 -2.48 7.34
N LEU A 79 -5.96 -2.14 6.15
CA LEU A 79 -5.47 -0.80 5.84
C LEU A 79 -6.60 0.24 5.87
N GLN A 80 -7.76 -0.07 5.29
CA GLN A 80 -8.94 0.81 5.27
C GLN A 80 -9.47 1.08 6.68
N GLU A 81 -9.57 0.05 7.53
CA GLU A 81 -10.03 0.19 8.91
C GLU A 81 -9.07 1.03 9.77
N ALA A 82 -7.77 1.01 9.45
CA ALA A 82 -6.75 1.72 10.20
C ALA A 82 -6.45 3.12 9.68
N GLN A 83 -6.97 3.52 8.51
CA GLN A 83 -6.62 4.79 7.86
C GLN A 83 -6.85 6.01 8.77
N ASN A 84 -7.93 6.00 9.56
CA ASN A 84 -8.29 7.08 10.50
C ASN A 84 -7.86 6.79 11.96
N ALA A 85 -7.04 5.78 12.20
CA ALA A 85 -6.55 5.47 13.53
C ALA A 85 -5.39 6.41 13.93
N ASP A 86 -4.96 6.32 15.19
CA ASP A 86 -3.74 6.99 15.65
C ASP A 86 -2.48 6.45 14.96
N ASN A 87 -1.41 7.25 14.93
CA ASN A 87 -0.17 6.92 14.20
C ASN A 87 0.50 5.63 14.71
N GLU A 88 0.31 5.27 15.98
CA GLU A 88 0.85 4.03 16.55
C GLU A 88 0.13 2.80 15.99
N ARG A 89 -1.20 2.83 15.98
CA ARG A 89 -2.01 1.79 15.33
C ARG A 89 -1.72 1.72 13.83
N ARG A 90 -1.61 2.86 13.16
CA ARG A 90 -1.32 2.94 11.72
C ARG A 90 0.03 2.32 11.37
N ALA A 91 1.10 2.65 12.09
CA ALA A 91 2.42 2.06 11.88
C ALA A 91 2.39 0.54 12.04
N ARG A 92 1.72 0.02 13.08
CA ARG A 92 1.57 -1.43 13.31
C ARG A 92 0.78 -2.14 12.20
N VAL A 93 -0.30 -1.54 11.72
CA VAL A 93 -1.07 -2.11 10.62
C VAL A 93 -0.25 -2.14 9.33
N MET A 94 0.53 -1.10 9.06
CA MET A 94 1.46 -1.07 7.93
C MET A 94 2.54 -2.14 8.03
N ALA A 95 3.15 -2.34 9.20
CA ALA A 95 4.11 -3.41 9.42
C ALA A 95 3.49 -4.79 9.15
N LYS A 96 2.29 -5.04 9.67
CA LYS A 96 1.59 -6.31 9.45
C LYS A 96 1.14 -6.50 8.01
N ALA A 97 0.72 -5.43 7.34
CA ALA A 97 0.41 -5.47 5.90
C ALA A 97 1.66 -5.85 5.10
N HIS A 98 2.82 -5.24 5.41
CA HIS A 98 4.08 -5.58 4.77
C HIS A 98 4.44 -7.06 4.94
N GLU A 99 4.35 -7.60 6.17
CA GLU A 99 4.60 -9.02 6.44
C GLU A 99 3.70 -9.93 5.61
N LEU A 100 2.38 -9.67 5.58
CA LEU A 100 1.42 -10.50 4.84
C LEU A 100 1.65 -10.45 3.32
N LEU A 101 1.97 -9.27 2.78
CA LEU A 101 2.15 -9.11 1.34
C LEU A 101 3.44 -9.77 0.82
N GLN A 102 4.42 -10.06 1.67
CA GLN A 102 5.65 -10.76 1.26
C GLN A 102 5.40 -12.21 0.82
N ASP A 103 4.33 -12.83 1.32
CA ASP A 103 3.95 -14.21 1.01
C ASP A 103 2.99 -14.31 -0.19
N VAL A 104 2.45 -13.17 -0.65
CA VAL A 104 1.54 -13.11 -1.78
C VAL A 104 2.29 -13.34 -3.09
N TRP A 105 1.76 -14.24 -3.91
CA TRP A 105 2.27 -14.48 -5.27
C TRP A 105 1.23 -14.13 -6.33
N VAL A 106 1.63 -13.32 -7.31
CA VAL A 106 0.81 -12.96 -8.48
C VAL A 106 1.55 -13.45 -9.74
N PRO A 107 0.91 -14.28 -10.59
CA PRO A 107 1.52 -14.69 -11.85
C PRO A 107 1.76 -13.47 -12.75
N PRO A 108 2.81 -13.48 -13.57
CA PRO A 108 2.98 -12.44 -14.58
C PRO A 108 1.79 -12.44 -15.55
N GLU A 109 1.33 -11.24 -15.91
CA GLU A 109 0.30 -11.09 -16.94
C GLU A 109 0.77 -11.72 -18.26
N GLN A 110 -0.15 -12.41 -18.95
CA GLN A 110 0.10 -13.15 -20.19
C GLN A 110 -0.02 -12.27 -21.43
#